data_AF-A0A7C1W6H1-F1
#
_entry.id   AF-A0A7C1W6H1-F1
#
_cell.length_a   1.000
_cell.length_b   1.000
_cell.length_c   1.000
_cell.angle_alpha   90.00
_cell.angle_beta   90.00
_cell.angle_gamma   90.00
#
_symmetry.space_group_name_H-M   'P 1'
#
loop_
_entity.id
_entity.type
_entity.pdbx_description
1 polymer ?
#
loop_
_entity_poly.entity_id
_entity_poly.type
_entity_poly.pdbx_seq_one_letter_code
_entity_poly.pdbx_strand_id
1 'polypeptide(L)' 'EDDFAWVTSEVKKVADEYASGRIVSVLEGGYVMSSLGRSVAAHIDALL' A
#
# COMPACT_ATOMS: atom_id res chain seq x y z
N GLU A 1 -10.34 -0.61 -5.99
CA GLU A 1 -9.14 -0.15 -5.26
C GLU A 1 -8.59 -1.24 -4.36
N ASP A 2 -9.37 -2.29 -4.13
CA ASP A 2 -9.05 -3.51 -3.41
C ASP A 2 -7.70 -4.13 -3.83
N ASP A 3 -7.29 -3.99 -5.09
CA ASP A 3 -5.96 -4.43 -5.54
C ASP A 3 -4.81 -3.75 -4.80
N PHE A 4 -4.94 -2.45 -4.49
CA PHE A 4 -3.94 -1.70 -3.72
C PHE A 4 -3.93 -2.12 -2.26
N ALA A 5 -5.10 -2.41 -1.66
CA ALA A 5 -5.16 -2.96 -0.31
C ALA A 5 -4.55 -4.37 -0.26
N TRP A 6 -4.86 -5.21 -1.26
CA TRP A 6 -4.38 -6.58 -1.36
C TRP A 6 -2.86 -6.62 -1.51
N VAL A 7 -2.28 -5.89 -2.47
CA VAL A 7 -0.82 -5.92 -2.68
C VAL A 7 -0.06 -5.40 -1.45
N THR A 8 -0.61 -4.40 -0.76
CA THR A 8 -0.02 -3.87 0.49
C THR A 8 -0.03 -4.91 1.59
N SER A 9 -1.12 -5.68 1.71
CA SER A 9 -1.24 -6.78 2.66
C SER A 9 -0.22 -7.88 2.37
N GLU A 10 0.05 -8.19 1.10
CA GLU A 10 1.09 -9.15 0.72
C GLU A 10 2.50 -8.63 1.08
N VAL A 11 2.79 -7.35 0.83
CA VAL A 11 4.07 -6.73 1.23
C VAL A 11 4.24 -6.75 2.75
N LYS A 12 3.17 -6.53 3.52
CA LYS A 12 3.18 -6.60 4.99
C LYS A 12 3.57 -7.99 5.48
N LYS A 13 3.00 -9.06 4.92
CA LYS A 13 3.38 -10.44 5.24
C LYS A 13 4.87 -10.70 5.02
N VAL A 14 5.41 -10.25 3.88
CA VAL A 14 6.85 -10.39 3.57
C VAL A 14 7.70 -9.59 4.56
N ALA A 15 7.29 -8.36 4.90
CA ALA A 15 8.01 -7.52 5.85
C ALA A 15 7.98 -8.08 7.27
N ASP A 16 6.88 -8.70 7.69
CA ASP A 16 6.76 -9.36 8.98
C ASP A 16 7.72 -10.56 9.06
N GLU A 17 7.83 -11.35 7.99
CA GLU A 17 8.71 -12.52 7.94
C GLU A 17 10.20 -12.15 7.88
N TYR A 18 10.57 -11.14 7.08
CA TYR A 18 11.99 -10.89 6.75
C TYR A 18 12.53 -9.53 7.19
N ALA A 19 11.67 -8.58 7.56
CA ALA A 19 12.05 -7.19 7.84
C ALA A 19 11.54 -6.68 9.21
N SER A 20 11.08 -7.56 10.10
CA SER A 20 10.50 -7.17 11.39
C SER A 20 9.40 -6.10 11.27
N GLY A 21 8.56 -6.25 10.25
CA GLY A 21 7.45 -5.31 9.96
C GLY A 21 7.89 -3.94 9.45
N ARG A 22 9.17 -3.72 9.13
CA ARG A 22 9.66 -2.42 8.63
C ARG A 22 9.30 -2.24 7.16
N ILE A 23 8.51 -1.20 6.87
CA ILE A 23 8.11 -0.81 5.51
C ILE A 23 8.29 0.70 5.38
N VAL A 24 8.80 1.13 4.23
CA VAL A 24 8.80 2.53 3.80
C VAL A 24 8.08 2.59 2.47
N SER A 25 6.99 3.36 2.40
CA SER A 25 6.21 3.57 1.18
C SER A 25 6.45 4.99 0.66
N VAL A 26 6.61 5.14 -0.66
CA VAL A 26 6.88 6.40 -1.34
C VAL A 26 5.95 6.51 -2.55
N LEU A 27 5.26 7.66 -2.68
CA LEU A 27 4.41 7.92 -3.83
C LEU A 27 5.25 8.20 -5.07
N GLU A 28 5.07 7.40 -6.12
CA GLU A 28 5.74 7.59 -7.42
C GLU A 28 4.89 8.45 -8.37
N GLY A 29 3.74 7.92 -8.81
CA GLY A 29 2.90 8.56 -9.82
C GLY A 29 1.42 8.27 -9.64
N GLY A 30 0.63 8.73 -10.62
CA GLY A 30 -0.83 8.68 -10.59
C GLY A 30 -1.41 9.99 -11.09
N TYR A 31 -2.09 9.94 -12.23
CA TYR A 31 -2.45 11.15 -12.97
C TYR A 31 -3.96 11.39 -13.04
N VAL A 32 -4.75 10.43 -12.54
CA VAL A 32 -6.20 10.54 -12.41
C VAL A 32 -6.54 10.75 -10.94
N MET A 33 -6.79 12.01 -10.55
CA MET A 33 -6.85 12.44 -9.14
C MET A 33 -7.86 11.66 -8.29
N SER A 34 -9.06 11.40 -8.82
CA SER A 34 -10.10 10.66 -8.09
C SER A 34 -9.74 9.20 -7.84
N SER A 35 -9.13 8.53 -8.82
CA SER A 35 -8.68 7.14 -8.67
C SER A 35 -7.40 7.06 -7.82
N LEU A 36 -6.50 8.04 -7.95
CA LEU A 36 -5.30 8.13 -7.11
C LEU A 36 -5.67 8.24 -5.63
N GLY A 37 -6.57 9.18 -5.28
CA GLY A 37 -6.98 9.39 -3.88
C GLY A 37 -7.56 8.12 -3.25
N ARG A 38 -8.47 7.43 -3.95
CA ARG A 38 -9.07 6.18 -3.47
C ARG A 38 -8.04 5.04 -3.36
N SER A 39 -7.12 4.95 -4.31
CA SER A 39 -6.06 3.92 -4.32
C SER A 39 -5.05 4.11 -3.20
N VAL A 40 -4.63 5.36 -2.94
CA VAL A 40 -3.73 5.69 -1.83
C VAL A 40 -4.42 5.45 -0.48
N ALA A 41 -5.70 5.83 -0.34
CA ALA A 41 -6.45 5.54 0.89
C ALA A 41 -6.48 4.04 1.18
N ALA A 42 -6.82 3.22 0.18
CA ALA A 42 -6.84 1.76 0.33
C ALA A 42 -5.45 1.17 0.68
N HIS A 43 -4.36 1.71 0.11
CA HIS A 43 -2.98 1.34 0.46
C HIS A 43 -2.66 1.68 1.93
N ILE A 44 -2.97 2.91 2.37
CA ILE A 44 -2.66 3.36 3.74
C ILE A 44 -3.49 2.60 4.77
N ASP A 45 -4.79 2.36 4.51
CA ASP A 45 -5.66 1.58 5.41
C ASP A 45 -5.15 0.14 5.59
N ALA A 46 -4.59 -0.47 4.54
CA ALA A 46 -3.99 -1.81 4.63
C ALA A 46 -2.59 -1.81 5.28
N LEU A 47 -1.86 -0.70 5.20
CA LEU A 47 -0.52 -0.57 5.76
C LEU A 47 -0.57 -0.41 7.29
N LEU A 48 -1.49 0.43 7.78
CA LEU A 48 -1.70 0.70 9.22
C LEU A 48 -2.35 -0.48 9.96
#